data_AF-A0A117SM78-F1
#
_entry.id   AF-A0A117SM78-F1
#
_cell.length_a   1.000
_cell.length_b   1.000
_cell.length_c   1.000
_cell.angle_alpha   90.00
_cell.angle_beta   90.00
_cell.angle_gamma   90.00
#
_symmetry.space_group_name_H-M   'P 1'
#
loop_
_entity.id
_entity.type
_entity.pdbx_description
1 polymer ?
#
loop_
_entity_poly.entity_id
_entity_poly.type
_entity_poly.pdbx_seq_one_letter_code
_entity_poly.pdbx_strand_id
1 'polypeptide(L)'
;MATAKAALALYYASGDVYALRSLKKMWDIEVRDEALLAYLVVLGSALKKLGLDVTAAYICKPTSAAMYINEFIRGSYKSLHHVLGVPEEVLKESYETHVKILEGFMARYNRISVLLRMRGRAVDILAVRCPNYGVCGHPFPEECPEVKKLIEEVANASAES
;
A
#
# COMPACT_ATOMS: atom_id res chain seq x y z
N MET A 1 9.97 21.64 9.30
CA MET A 1 9.45 20.44 8.63
C MET A 1 9.06 19.43 9.72
N ALA A 2 7.77 19.25 10.01
CA ALA A 2 7.35 18.25 10.98
C ALA A 2 7.52 16.87 10.34
N THR A 3 8.40 16.04 10.90
CA THR A 3 8.67 14.70 10.35
C THR A 3 7.56 13.76 10.80
N ALA A 4 6.95 13.01 9.88
CA ALA A 4 5.96 11.97 10.21
C ALA A 4 6.50 10.96 11.25
N LYS A 5 7.82 10.79 11.31
CA LYS A 5 8.55 10.10 12.39
C LYS A 5 8.09 10.48 13.80
N ALA A 6 7.87 11.77 14.08
CA ALA A 6 7.46 12.24 15.42
C ALA A 6 6.03 11.83 15.76
N ALA A 7 5.10 11.93 14.80
CA ALA A 7 3.73 11.46 14.99
C ALA A 7 3.67 9.93 15.13
N LEU A 8 4.49 9.20 14.36
CA LEU A 8 4.59 7.74 14.48
C LEU A 8 5.18 7.32 15.83
N ALA A 9 6.24 7.99 16.28
CA ALA A 9 6.85 7.74 17.58
C ALA A 9 5.88 8.08 18.73
N LEU A 10 5.13 9.18 18.62
CA LEU A 10 4.10 9.54 19.60
C LEU A 10 3.01 8.47 19.64
N TYR A 11 2.44 8.09 18.49
CA TYR A 11 1.43 7.03 18.43
C TYR A 11 1.96 5.72 19.04
N TYR A 12 3.18 5.33 18.70
CA TYR A 12 3.80 4.11 19.24
C TYR A 12 3.99 4.16 20.75
N ALA A 13 4.42 5.30 21.30
CA ALA A 13 4.74 5.45 22.72
C ALA A 13 3.51 5.66 23.60
N SER A 14 2.49 6.38 23.11
CA SER A 14 1.33 6.79 23.92
C SER A 14 -0.02 6.22 23.47
N GLY A 15 -0.09 5.58 22.30
CA GLY A 15 -1.35 5.17 21.69
C GLY A 15 -2.25 6.34 21.29
N ASP A 16 -1.73 7.56 21.25
CA ASP A 16 -2.53 8.77 21.06
C ASP A 16 -3.05 8.89 19.62
N VAL A 17 -4.37 8.77 19.46
CA VAL A 17 -5.08 8.89 18.18
C VAL A 17 -4.90 10.28 17.55
N TYR A 18 -4.65 11.34 18.33
CA TYR A 18 -4.32 12.66 17.78
C TYR A 18 -3.04 12.66 16.96
N ALA A 19 -2.13 11.72 17.21
CA ALA A 19 -0.94 11.52 16.41
C ALA A 19 -1.28 11.03 14.99
N LEU A 20 -2.31 10.16 14.84
CA LEU A 20 -2.80 9.73 13.52
C LEU A 20 -3.38 10.90 12.73
N ARG A 21 -4.15 11.78 13.37
CA ARG A 21 -4.69 12.99 12.73
C ARG A 21 -3.59 13.94 12.27
N SER A 22 -2.57 14.13 13.11
CA SER A 22 -1.39 14.92 12.76
C SER A 22 -0.64 14.33 11.57
N LEU A 23 -0.52 13.00 11.53
CA LEU A 23 0.09 12.29 10.42
C LEU A 23 -0.69 12.48 9.10
N LYS A 24 -2.01 12.34 9.13
CA LYS A 24 -2.88 12.62 7.96
C LYS A 24 -2.67 14.01 7.42
N LYS A 25 -2.63 15.02 8.30
CA LYS A 25 -2.38 16.42 7.92
C LYS A 25 -0.98 16.62 7.33
N MET A 26 0.05 15.96 7.87
CA MET A 26 1.42 16.06 7.35
C MET A 26 1.60 15.37 6.01
N TRP A 27 0.91 14.26 5.79
CA TRP A 27 0.94 13.50 4.53
C TRP A 27 -0.10 13.97 3.51
N ASP A 28 -1.00 14.86 3.90
CA ASP A 28 -2.12 15.35 3.09
C ASP A 28 -2.97 14.20 2.51
N ILE A 29 -3.37 13.27 3.40
CA ILE A 29 -4.20 12.12 3.05
C ILE A 29 -5.51 12.09 3.84
N GLU A 30 -6.60 11.81 3.13
CA GLU A 30 -7.93 11.60 3.70
C GLU A 30 -8.29 10.11 3.61
N VAL A 31 -8.21 9.42 4.74
CA VAL A 31 -8.52 7.99 4.92
C VAL A 31 -9.10 7.78 6.31
N ARG A 32 -9.68 6.60 6.59
CA ARG A 32 -10.14 6.24 7.96
C ARG A 32 -8.98 6.05 8.94
N ASP A 33 -9.20 6.24 10.24
CA ASP A 33 -8.14 6.09 11.26
C ASP A 33 -7.65 4.63 11.33
N GLU A 34 -8.58 3.69 11.22
CA GLU A 34 -8.33 2.24 11.21
C GLU A 34 -7.48 1.82 10.00
N ALA A 35 -7.82 2.34 8.82
CA ALA A 35 -7.07 2.09 7.59
C ALA A 35 -5.64 2.64 7.65
N LEU A 36 -5.46 3.83 8.25
CA LEU A 36 -4.13 4.40 8.44
C LEU A 36 -3.34 3.57 9.45
N LEU A 37 -3.96 3.19 10.57
CA LEU A 37 -3.32 2.36 11.58
C LEU A 37 -2.86 1.02 11.01
N ALA A 38 -3.74 0.32 10.28
CA ALA A 38 -3.40 -0.94 9.63
C ALA A 38 -2.23 -0.77 8.65
N TYR A 39 -2.22 0.32 7.87
CA TYR A 39 -1.09 0.65 6.99
C TYR A 39 0.22 0.86 7.75
N LEU A 40 0.19 1.52 8.92
CA LEU A 40 1.38 1.70 9.75
C LEU A 40 1.91 0.38 10.31
N VAL A 41 1.04 -0.59 10.62
CA VAL A 41 1.45 -1.95 11.01
C VAL A 41 2.18 -2.65 9.85
N VAL A 42 1.66 -2.55 8.63
CA VAL A 42 2.32 -3.09 7.43
C VAL A 42 3.68 -2.43 7.21
N LEU A 43 3.73 -1.09 7.27
CA LEU A 43 4.95 -0.32 7.14
C LEU A 43 6.00 -0.70 8.19
N GLY A 44 5.60 -0.80 9.46
CA GLY A 44 6.48 -1.21 10.54
C GLY A 44 7.04 -2.62 10.33
N SER A 45 6.21 -3.55 9.83
CA SER A 45 6.63 -4.91 9.49
C SER A 45 7.64 -4.93 8.34
N ALA A 46 7.43 -4.11 7.31
CA ALA A 46 8.36 -3.94 6.20
C ALA A 46 9.70 -3.34 6.66
N LEU A 47 9.68 -2.28 7.47
CA LEU A 47 10.88 -1.66 8.03
C LEU A 47 11.69 -2.65 8.90
N LYS A 48 11.00 -3.39 9.76
CA LYS A 48 11.62 -4.46 10.56
C LYS A 48 12.28 -5.52 9.69
N LYS A 49 11.62 -5.93 8.60
CA LYS A 49 12.16 -6.91 7.64
C LYS A 49 13.42 -6.40 6.92
N LEU A 50 13.52 -5.09 6.69
CA LEU A 50 14.71 -4.43 6.14
C LEU A 50 15.84 -4.24 7.16
N GLY A 51 15.65 -4.63 8.43
CA GLY A 51 16.63 -4.41 9.49
C GLY A 51 16.75 -2.96 9.95
N LEU A 52 15.75 -2.12 9.63
CA LEU A 52 15.73 -0.72 10.07
C LEU A 52 15.17 -0.62 11.49
N ASP A 53 15.84 0.17 12.32
CA ASP A 53 15.27 0.60 13.60
C ASP A 53 14.09 1.56 13.31
N VAL A 54 12.89 1.17 13.73
CA VAL A 54 11.65 1.96 13.54
C VAL A 54 11.76 3.33 14.22
N THR A 55 12.52 3.43 15.32
CA THR A 55 12.79 4.70 16.01
C THR A 55 13.82 5.55 15.27
N ALA A 56 14.61 4.95 14.36
CA ALA A 56 15.57 5.64 13.51
C ALA A 56 14.99 5.99 12.13
N ALA A 57 14.05 5.20 11.61
CA ALA A 57 13.52 5.29 10.25
C ALA A 57 12.96 6.68 9.92
N TYR A 58 13.52 7.32 8.88
CA TYR A 58 13.05 8.60 8.36
C TYR A 58 11.93 8.36 7.35
N ILE A 59 10.69 8.47 7.80
CA ILE A 59 9.53 8.51 6.90
C ILE A 59 9.11 9.96 6.76
N CYS A 60 9.55 10.62 5.69
CA CYS A 60 9.26 12.03 5.44
C CYS A 60 8.12 12.25 4.44
N LYS A 61 7.91 11.31 3.51
CA LYS A 61 6.86 11.39 2.49
C LYS A 61 6.05 10.09 2.47
N PRO A 62 4.73 10.17 2.24
CA PRO A 62 3.87 8.98 2.18
C PRO A 62 4.31 8.02 1.07
N THR A 63 4.70 8.55 -0.09
CA THR A 63 5.18 7.74 -1.22
C THR A 63 6.45 6.96 -0.91
N SER A 64 7.40 7.59 -0.22
CA SER A 64 8.61 6.92 0.29
C SER A 64 8.25 5.82 1.30
N ALA A 65 7.22 6.04 2.13
CA ALA A 65 6.70 5.00 3.03
C ALA A 65 6.20 3.78 2.24
N ALA A 66 5.41 4.02 1.19
CA ALA A 66 4.88 2.95 0.34
C ALA A 66 5.99 2.17 -0.38
N MET A 67 7.15 2.77 -0.68
CA MET A 67 8.26 2.05 -1.31
C MET A 67 8.84 0.95 -0.42
N TYR A 68 8.93 1.16 0.90
CA TYR A 68 9.37 0.12 1.83
C TYR A 68 8.46 -1.11 1.79
N ILE A 69 7.15 -0.90 1.62
CA ILE A 69 6.16 -1.98 1.50
C ILE A 69 6.25 -2.63 0.10
N ASN A 70 6.29 -1.81 -0.95
CA ASN A 70 6.33 -2.28 -2.34
C ASN A 70 7.53 -3.17 -2.63
N GLU A 71 8.65 -2.97 -1.95
CA GLU A 71 9.84 -3.84 -2.04
C GLU A 71 9.51 -5.32 -1.79
N PHE A 72 8.50 -5.62 -0.97
CA PHE A 72 8.13 -6.98 -0.58
C PHE A 72 6.95 -7.56 -1.37
N ILE A 73 6.24 -6.75 -2.15
CA ILE A 73 5.11 -7.22 -2.97
C ILE A 73 5.63 -8.17 -4.07
N ARG A 74 5.07 -9.38 -4.15
CA ARG A 74 5.33 -10.38 -5.18
C ARG A 74 3.99 -10.86 -5.75
N GLY A 75 3.72 -10.59 -7.03
CA GLY A 75 2.43 -10.85 -7.65
C GLY A 75 1.35 -9.84 -7.24
N SER A 76 0.97 -9.78 -5.96
CA SER A 76 -0.05 -8.82 -5.47
C SER A 76 0.16 -8.40 -4.01
N TYR A 77 -0.60 -7.41 -3.54
CA TYR A 77 -0.50 -6.89 -2.18
C TYR A 77 -0.76 -7.96 -1.10
N LYS A 78 -1.62 -8.95 -1.40
CA LYS A 78 -1.89 -10.10 -0.53
C LYS A 78 -0.64 -10.92 -0.19
N SER A 79 0.39 -10.92 -1.05
CA SER A 79 1.65 -11.63 -0.80
C SER A 79 2.36 -11.19 0.49
N LEU A 80 2.11 -9.97 0.96
CA LEU A 80 2.66 -9.44 2.20
C LEU A 80 2.28 -10.28 3.42
N HIS A 81 1.20 -11.06 3.36
CA HIS A 81 0.80 -11.96 4.45
C HIS A 81 1.91 -12.98 4.72
N HIS A 82 2.39 -13.65 3.67
CA HIS A 82 3.44 -14.65 3.79
C HIS A 82 4.84 -14.03 3.90
N VAL A 83 5.08 -12.86 3.29
CA VAL A 83 6.41 -12.22 3.26
C VAL A 83 6.74 -11.47 4.55
N LEU A 84 5.76 -10.75 5.11
CA LEU A 84 5.90 -9.91 6.30
C LEU A 84 5.26 -10.52 7.56
N GLY A 85 4.43 -11.56 7.42
CA GLY A 85 3.73 -12.18 8.56
C GLY A 85 2.55 -11.34 9.07
N VAL A 86 2.02 -10.42 8.26
CA VAL A 86 0.90 -9.56 8.63
C VAL A 86 -0.43 -10.29 8.37
N PRO A 87 -1.39 -10.31 9.31
CA PRO A 87 -2.70 -10.95 9.09
C PRO A 87 -3.44 -10.39 7.86
N GLU A 88 -4.18 -11.22 7.14
CA GLU A 88 -4.89 -10.78 5.93
C GLU A 88 -5.90 -9.67 6.20
N GLU A 89 -6.57 -9.67 7.36
CA GLU A 89 -7.52 -8.64 7.76
C GLU A 89 -6.84 -7.27 7.87
N VAL A 90 -5.63 -7.24 8.44
CA VAL A 90 -4.82 -6.01 8.52
C VAL A 90 -4.39 -5.55 7.13
N LEU A 91 -4.05 -6.48 6.22
CA LEU A 91 -3.73 -6.12 4.85
C LEU A 91 -4.92 -5.50 4.12
N LYS A 92 -6.11 -6.10 4.25
CA LYS A 92 -7.36 -5.56 3.67
C LYS A 92 -7.65 -4.16 4.18
N GLU A 93 -7.57 -3.97 5.49
CA GLU A 93 -7.80 -2.66 6.13
C GLU A 93 -6.77 -1.62 5.69
N SER A 94 -5.50 -2.02 5.57
CA SER A 94 -4.41 -1.12 5.14
C SER A 94 -4.49 -0.67 3.69
N TYR A 95 -5.19 -1.43 2.84
CA TYR A 95 -5.11 -1.28 1.39
C TYR A 95 -5.66 0.07 0.91
N GLU A 96 -6.70 0.57 1.56
CA GLU A 96 -7.28 1.91 1.32
C GLU A 96 -6.18 3.00 1.39
N THR A 97 -5.40 3.00 2.47
CA THR A 97 -4.32 3.96 2.68
C THR A 97 -3.19 3.76 1.68
N HIS A 98 -2.81 2.52 1.40
CA HIS A 98 -1.76 2.21 0.43
C HIS A 98 -2.11 2.74 -0.97
N VAL A 99 -3.33 2.48 -1.43
CA VAL A 99 -3.83 2.97 -2.73
C VAL A 99 -3.92 4.50 -2.73
N LYS A 100 -4.42 5.12 -1.66
CA LYS A 100 -4.52 6.58 -1.58
C LYS A 100 -3.16 7.25 -1.73
N ILE A 101 -2.13 6.71 -1.09
CA ILE A 101 -0.76 7.20 -1.18
C ILE A 101 -0.18 7.07 -2.60
N LEU A 102 -0.55 6.00 -3.31
CA LEU A 102 -0.02 5.70 -4.65
C LEU A 102 -0.87 6.26 -5.79
N GLU A 103 -2.03 6.87 -5.50
CA GLU A 103 -3.03 7.32 -6.46
C GLU A 103 -2.43 8.14 -7.62
N GLY A 104 -1.52 9.06 -7.31
CA GLY A 104 -0.88 9.94 -8.30
C GLY A 104 0.08 9.24 -9.27
N PHE A 105 0.41 7.97 -9.05
CA PHE A 105 1.31 7.17 -9.90
C PHE A 105 0.57 6.11 -10.70
N MET A 106 -0.72 5.94 -10.48
CA MET A 106 -1.49 4.87 -11.11
C MET A 106 -1.87 5.27 -12.55
N ALA A 107 -1.64 4.35 -13.48
CA ALA A 107 -2.10 4.50 -14.86
C ALA A 107 -3.58 4.10 -14.95
N ARG A 108 -4.37 4.90 -15.69
CA ARG A 108 -5.80 4.67 -15.84
C ARG A 108 -6.10 3.90 -17.12
N TYR A 109 -6.88 2.84 -16.96
CA TYR A 109 -7.43 2.03 -18.05
C TYR A 109 -8.94 1.91 -17.85
N ASN A 110 -9.71 2.58 -18.70
CA ASN A 110 -11.15 2.76 -18.54
C ASN A 110 -11.50 3.38 -17.16
N ARG A 111 -12.17 2.60 -16.30
CA ARG A 111 -12.57 2.99 -14.95
C ARG A 111 -11.65 2.44 -13.87
N ILE A 112 -10.69 1.59 -14.22
CA ILE A 112 -9.74 0.97 -13.30
C ILE A 112 -8.43 1.76 -13.38
N SER A 113 -7.82 2.03 -12.23
CA SER A 113 -6.45 2.54 -12.18
C SER A 113 -5.54 1.46 -11.59
N VAL A 114 -4.35 1.29 -12.15
CA VAL A 114 -3.38 0.28 -11.71
C VAL A 114 -1.98 0.87 -11.62
N LEU A 115 -1.21 0.38 -10.66
CA LEU A 115 0.24 0.57 -10.60
C LEU A 115 0.89 -0.81 -10.62
N LEU A 116 1.72 -1.06 -11.63
CA LEU A 116 2.38 -2.33 -11.87
C LEU A 116 3.90 -2.15 -11.80
N ARG A 117 4.61 -3.22 -11.44
CA ARG A 117 6.08 -3.30 -11.52
C ARG A 117 6.48 -4.55 -12.28
N MET A 118 7.33 -4.37 -13.29
CA MET A 118 7.96 -5.49 -14.00
C MET A 118 9.18 -5.98 -13.21
N ARG A 119 9.30 -7.30 -13.04
CA ARG A 119 10.51 -7.96 -12.53
C ARG A 119 10.90 -9.09 -13.48
N GLY A 120 11.73 -8.77 -14.48
CA GLY A 120 11.98 -9.69 -15.58
C GLY A 120 10.68 -9.98 -16.33
N ARG A 121 10.30 -11.26 -16.43
CA ARG A 121 9.02 -11.68 -17.05
C ARG A 121 7.82 -11.67 -16.10
N ALA A 122 8.03 -11.41 -14.81
CA ALA A 122 6.95 -11.37 -13.82
C ALA A 122 6.35 -9.96 -13.70
N VAL A 123 5.04 -9.89 -13.49
CA VAL A 123 4.32 -8.65 -13.21
C VAL A 123 3.88 -8.66 -11.74
N ASP A 124 4.32 -7.66 -10.97
CA ASP A 124 3.79 -7.39 -9.64
C ASP A 124 2.72 -6.29 -9.71
N ILE A 125 1.58 -6.53 -9.08
CA ILE A 125 0.49 -5.57 -8.92
C ILE A 125 0.73 -4.81 -7.62
N LEU A 126 1.19 -3.56 -7.71
CA LEU A 126 1.51 -2.75 -6.53
C LEU A 126 0.27 -2.10 -5.92
N ALA A 127 -0.66 -1.65 -6.76
CA ALA A 127 -1.93 -1.05 -6.34
C ALA A 127 -2.97 -1.14 -7.45
N VAL A 128 -4.23 -1.35 -7.07
CA VAL A 128 -5.41 -1.33 -7.95
C VAL A 128 -6.48 -0.49 -7.30
N ARG A 129 -7.07 0.41 -8.09
CA ARG A 129 -8.25 1.15 -7.72
C ARG A 129 -9.36 0.80 -8.71
N CYS A 130 -10.31 0.00 -8.24
CA CYS A 130 -11.52 -0.33 -8.97
C CYS A 130 -12.72 0.37 -8.30
N PRO A 131 -13.55 1.12 -9.03
CA PRO A 131 -14.71 1.81 -8.46
C PRO A 131 -15.80 0.85 -7.98
N ASN A 132 -15.78 -0.41 -8.43
CA ASN A 132 -16.71 -1.45 -8.01
C ASN A 132 -16.17 -2.28 -6.82
N TYR A 133 -14.97 -1.97 -6.32
CA TYR A 133 -14.39 -2.68 -5.18
C TYR A 133 -15.28 -2.51 -3.93
N GLY A 134 -15.49 -3.59 -3.18
CA GLY A 134 -16.45 -3.65 -2.08
C GLY A 134 -17.88 -4.01 -2.50
N VAL A 135 -18.26 -3.78 -3.77
CA VAL A 135 -19.56 -4.19 -4.33
C VAL A 135 -19.49 -5.58 -4.98
N CYS A 136 -18.36 -5.89 -5.63
CA CYS A 136 -18.19 -7.13 -6.39
C CYS A 136 -17.82 -8.37 -5.55
N GLY A 137 -17.81 -8.27 -4.21
CA GLY A 137 -17.66 -9.42 -3.29
C GLY A 137 -16.27 -10.04 -3.18
N HIS A 138 -15.26 -9.53 -3.92
CA HIS A 138 -13.90 -10.03 -3.87
C HIS A 138 -13.12 -9.47 -2.67
N PRO A 139 -12.35 -10.30 -1.92
CA PRO A 139 -11.52 -9.87 -0.80
C PRO A 139 -10.45 -8.83 -1.15
N PHE A 140 -9.95 -8.84 -2.39
CA PHE A 140 -8.95 -7.90 -2.90
C PHE A 140 -9.30 -7.45 -4.32
N PRO A 141 -9.00 -6.20 -4.72
CA PRO A 141 -9.41 -5.71 -6.04
C PRO A 141 -8.69 -6.41 -7.21
N GLU A 142 -7.47 -6.92 -7.01
CA GLU A 142 -6.76 -7.73 -8.02
C GLU A 142 -7.45 -9.06 -8.35
N GLU A 143 -8.38 -9.52 -7.51
CA GLU A 143 -9.14 -10.75 -7.78
C GLU A 143 -10.30 -10.51 -8.75
N CYS A 144 -10.65 -9.26 -9.02
CA CYS A 144 -11.71 -8.88 -9.95
C CYS A 144 -11.38 -9.34 -11.39
N PRO A 145 -12.31 -10.02 -12.10
CA PRO A 145 -12.09 -10.48 -13.48
C PRO A 145 -11.70 -9.37 -14.45
N GLU A 146 -12.29 -8.17 -14.32
CA GLU A 146 -11.95 -7.02 -15.17
C GLU A 146 -10.50 -6.56 -14.94
N VAL A 147 -10.03 -6.62 -13.70
CA VAL A 147 -8.65 -6.27 -13.34
C VAL A 147 -7.68 -7.32 -13.86
N LYS A 148 -8.01 -8.62 -13.72
CA LYS A 148 -7.19 -9.72 -14.24
C LYS A 148 -6.99 -9.61 -15.75
N LYS A 149 -8.07 -9.39 -16.50
CA LYS A 149 -8.01 -9.19 -17.95
C LYS A 149 -7.09 -8.04 -18.33
N LEU A 150 -7.20 -6.90 -17.63
CA LEU A 150 -6.33 -5.75 -17.85
C LEU A 150 -4.85 -6.09 -17.57
N ILE A 151 -4.55 -6.81 -16.49
CA ILE A 151 -3.18 -7.21 -16.15
C ILE A 151 -2.60 -8.14 -17.23
N GLU A 152 -3.40 -9.09 -17.72
CA GLU A 152 -3.01 -9.99 -18.82
C GLU A 152 -2.71 -9.21 -20.11
N GLU A 153 -3.55 -8.24 -20.48
CA GLU A 153 -3.32 -7.36 -21.63
C GLU A 153 -2.00 -6.58 -21.51
N VAL A 154 -1.73 -5.99 -20.33
CA VAL A 154 -0.47 -5.26 -20.08
C VAL A 154 0.74 -6.20 -20.09
N ALA A 155 0.62 -7.40 -19.51
CA ALA A 155 1.68 -8.39 -19.49
C ALA A 155 2.05 -8.86 -20.91
N ASN A 156 1.03 -9.12 -21.75
CA ASN A 156 1.23 -9.54 -23.13
C ASN A 156 1.88 -8.44 -23.98
N ALA A 157 1.39 -7.19 -23.87
CA ALA A 157 1.98 -6.06 -24.57
C ALA A 157 3.46 -5.82 -24.21
N SER A 158 3.84 -6.12 -22.97
CA SER A 158 5.23 -5.99 -22.48
C SER A 158 6.14 -7.15 -22.90
N ALA A 159 5.57 -8.29 -23.33
CA ALA A 159 6.33 -9.45 -23.80
C ALA A 159 6.66 -9.39 -25.30
N GLU A 160 5.92 -8.56 -26.06
CA GLU A 160 6.09 -8.33 -27.49
C GLU A 160 7.06 -7.18 -27.82
N SER A 161 7.44 -6.38 -26.80
CA SER A 161 8.39 -5.26 -26.87
C SER A 161 9.81 -5.65 -26.49
#